data_AF-A0A496DVR0-F1
#
_entry.id   AF-A0A496DVR0-F1
#
_cell.length_a   1.000
_cell.length_b   1.000
_cell.length_c   1.000
_cell.angle_alpha   90.00
_cell.angle_beta   90.00
_cell.angle_gamma   90.00
#
_symmetry.space_group_name_H-M   'P 1'
#
loop_
_entity.id
_entity.type
_entity.pdbx_description
1 polymer ?
#
loop_
_entity_poly.entity_id
_entity_poly.type
_entity_poly.pdbx_seq_one_letter_code
_entity_poly.pdbx_strand_id
1 'polypeptide(L)'
;MNDMKELFIQYKDILKDLLRYGVLKTETLESPGLYNGRLGMAIIFYEYSRYSRDALYEQFADEILESVMELPDNLSLDLADGLCGIGWGITYLHRREFIVGTLEDMLAEIDSKILLNNVFDADCEIYLGARGIYPISVRSKNRYGENDILKLIWKTGLNEF
;
A
#
# COMPACT_ATOMS: atom_id res chain seq x y z
N MET A 1 -11.47 -11.43 -8.46
CA MET A 1 -11.46 -10.47 -9.59
C MET A 1 -10.67 -9.27 -9.07
N ASN A 2 -9.65 -8.78 -9.79
CA ASN A 2 -8.68 -7.82 -9.25
C ASN A 2 -9.23 -6.38 -9.30
N ASP A 3 -9.40 -5.75 -8.14
CA ASP A 3 -10.03 -4.43 -8.01
C ASP A 3 -9.24 -3.27 -8.65
N MET A 4 -7.90 -3.31 -8.65
CA MET A 4 -7.09 -2.29 -9.34
C MET A 4 -7.22 -2.38 -10.88
N LYS A 5 -7.35 -3.59 -11.42
CA LYS A 5 -7.52 -3.80 -12.86
C LYS A 5 -8.84 -3.21 -13.35
N GLU A 6 -9.91 -3.31 -12.56
CA GLU A 6 -11.20 -2.70 -12.90
C GLU A 6 -11.10 -1.19 -13.00
N LEU A 7 -10.37 -0.55 -12.08
CA LEU A 7 -10.09 0.88 -12.12
C LEU A 7 -9.29 1.27 -13.37
N PHE A 8 -8.25 0.50 -13.73
CA PHE A 8 -7.51 0.76 -14.98
C PHE A 8 -8.40 0.67 -16.22
N ILE A 9 -9.33 -0.29 -16.26
CA ILE A 9 -10.27 -0.44 -17.37
C ILE A 9 -11.28 0.72 -17.38
N GLN A 10 -11.80 1.09 -16.21
CA GLN A 10 -12.77 2.18 -16.05
C GLN A 10 -12.20 3.52 -16.52
N TYR A 11 -10.93 3.79 -16.20
CA TYR A 11 -10.26 5.06 -16.52
C TYR A 11 -9.35 4.96 -17.76
N LYS A 12 -9.48 3.91 -18.59
CA LYS A 12 -8.55 3.58 -19.69
C LYS A 12 -8.21 4.77 -20.61
N ASP A 13 -9.17 5.66 -20.86
CA ASP A 13 -9.05 6.75 -21.83
C ASP A 13 -8.17 7.89 -21.29
N ILE A 14 -8.03 8.02 -19.97
CA ILE A 14 -7.18 9.02 -19.29
C ILE A 14 -6.07 8.39 -18.45
N LEU A 15 -6.02 7.07 -18.35
CA LEU A 15 -5.14 6.34 -17.43
C LEU A 15 -3.67 6.72 -17.58
N LYS A 16 -3.19 6.88 -18.82
CA LYS A 16 -1.80 7.29 -19.06
C LYS A 16 -1.49 8.68 -18.53
N ASP A 17 -2.43 9.61 -18.62
CA ASP A 17 -2.25 10.97 -18.11
C ASP A 17 -2.33 10.99 -16.58
N LEU A 18 -3.22 10.19 -15.99
CA LEU A 18 -3.24 9.97 -14.54
C LEU A 18 -1.91 9.40 -14.03
N LEU A 19 -1.35 8.39 -14.70
CA LEU A 19 -0.08 7.78 -14.30
C LEU A 19 1.10 8.75 -14.43
N ARG A 20 1.15 9.56 -15.50
CA ARG A 20 2.15 10.63 -15.64
C ARG A 20 2.04 11.67 -14.52
N TYR A 21 0.82 12.07 -14.18
CA TYR A 21 0.58 12.91 -13.01
C TYR A 21 1.06 12.23 -11.73
N GLY A 22 0.76 10.94 -11.56
CA GLY A 22 1.21 10.14 -10.42
C GLY A 22 2.73 10.13 -10.25
N VAL A 23 3.48 9.99 -11.33
CA VAL A 23 4.96 10.03 -11.29
C VAL A 23 5.43 11.37 -10.72
N LEU A 24 4.90 12.50 -11.25
CA LEU A 24 5.24 13.83 -10.78
C LEU A 24 4.79 14.09 -9.34
N LYS A 25 3.61 13.61 -8.96
CA LYS A 25 3.07 13.75 -7.60
C LYS A 25 3.96 13.05 -6.59
N THR A 26 4.45 11.85 -6.92
CA THR A 26 5.20 10.99 -5.99
C THR A 26 6.48 11.66 -5.48
N GLU A 27 7.16 12.43 -6.34
CA GLU A 27 8.34 13.24 -5.98
C GLU A 27 8.06 14.28 -4.89
N THR A 28 6.80 14.68 -4.70
CA THR A 28 6.38 15.68 -3.71
C THR A 28 5.76 15.07 -2.46
N LEU A 29 5.58 13.74 -2.41
CA LEU A 29 4.98 13.06 -1.27
C LEU A 29 6.00 12.91 -0.14
N GLU A 30 5.70 13.54 1.00
CA GLU A 30 6.50 13.43 2.22
C GLU A 30 6.20 12.14 3.00
N SER A 31 4.94 11.66 2.95
CA SER A 31 4.52 10.47 3.68
C SER A 31 5.02 9.18 2.99
N PRO A 32 5.71 8.28 3.72
CA PRO A 32 6.03 6.94 3.22
C PRO A 32 4.81 5.99 3.21
N GLY A 33 3.68 6.41 3.80
CA GLY A 33 2.53 5.57 4.06
C GLY A 33 1.67 5.19 2.85
N LEU A 34 0.45 4.72 3.13
CA LEU A 34 -0.41 4.02 2.18
C LEU A 34 -1.35 4.96 1.41
N TYR A 35 -2.10 5.81 2.11
CA TYR A 35 -3.07 6.74 1.53
C TYR A 35 -2.43 8.12 1.38
N ASN A 36 -2.43 8.69 0.18
CA ASN A 36 -1.64 9.90 -0.14
C ASN A 36 -0.13 9.75 0.13
N GLY A 37 0.37 8.53 0.36
CA GLY A 37 1.77 8.26 0.61
C GLY A 37 2.44 7.52 -0.55
N ARG A 38 3.77 7.47 -0.49
CA ARG A 38 4.62 6.86 -1.51
C ARG A 38 4.33 5.37 -1.72
N LEU A 39 4.04 4.61 -0.66
CA LEU A 39 3.74 3.18 -0.80
C LEU A 39 2.45 2.92 -1.57
N GLY A 40 1.43 3.77 -1.39
CA GLY A 40 0.21 3.72 -2.20
C GLY A 40 0.50 3.89 -3.69
N MET A 41 1.36 4.85 -4.04
CA MET A 41 1.80 5.07 -5.42
C MET A 41 2.59 3.88 -5.99
N ALA A 42 3.50 3.30 -5.20
CA ALA A 42 4.23 2.10 -5.59
C ALA A 42 3.27 0.93 -5.91
N ILE A 43 2.24 0.70 -5.09
CA ILE A 43 1.21 -0.32 -5.35
C ILE A 43 0.50 -0.07 -6.68
N ILE A 44 0.14 1.19 -6.99
CA ILE A 44 -0.50 1.54 -8.27
C ILE A 44 0.43 1.21 -9.44
N PHE A 45 1.71 1.56 -9.34
CA PHE A 45 2.68 1.33 -10.41
C PHE A 45 3.02 -0.14 -10.62
N TYR A 46 3.19 -0.93 -9.55
CA TYR A 46 3.32 -2.38 -9.64
C TYR A 46 2.10 -3.06 -10.29
N GLU A 47 0.89 -2.70 -9.85
CA GLU A 47 -0.33 -3.26 -10.46
C GLU A 47 -0.46 -2.84 -11.93
N TYR A 48 -0.08 -1.60 -12.27
CA TYR A 48 -0.12 -1.13 -13.64
C TYR A 48 0.95 -1.77 -14.52
N SER A 49 2.18 -2.00 -14.02
CA SER A 49 3.25 -2.68 -14.75
C SER A 49 2.79 -4.09 -15.14
N ARG A 50 2.17 -4.82 -14.21
CA ARG A 50 1.58 -6.13 -14.46
C ARG A 50 0.41 -6.09 -15.44
N TYR A 51 -0.46 -5.09 -15.33
CA TYR A 51 -1.60 -4.92 -16.23
C TYR A 51 -1.18 -4.62 -17.67
N SER A 52 -0.25 -3.69 -17.84
CA SER A 52 0.20 -3.18 -19.15
C SER A 52 1.36 -3.98 -19.76
N ARG A 53 2.04 -4.79 -18.95
CA ARG A 53 3.32 -5.44 -19.26
C ARG A 53 4.44 -4.45 -19.58
N ASP A 54 4.39 -3.28 -18.95
CA ASP A 54 5.39 -2.22 -19.09
C ASP A 54 6.29 -2.21 -17.85
N ALA A 55 7.50 -2.74 -18.00
CA ALA A 55 8.48 -2.85 -16.92
C ALA A 55 8.97 -1.49 -16.39
N LEU A 56 8.75 -0.39 -17.14
CA LEU A 56 9.12 0.95 -16.67
C LEU A 56 8.39 1.31 -15.36
N TYR A 57 7.13 0.91 -15.21
CA TYR A 57 6.37 1.19 -14.00
C TYR A 57 6.78 0.29 -12.82
N GLU A 58 7.32 -0.88 -13.10
CA GLU A 58 7.94 -1.71 -12.06
C GLU A 58 9.21 -1.06 -11.53
N GLN A 59 10.06 -0.53 -12.43
CA GLN A 59 11.27 0.21 -12.06
C GLN A 59 10.95 1.44 -11.20
N PHE A 60 9.93 2.23 -11.57
CA PHE A 60 9.48 3.34 -10.73
C PHE A 60 8.98 2.86 -9.37
N ALA A 61 8.22 1.76 -9.32
CA ALA A 61 7.71 1.23 -8.07
C ALA A 61 8.84 0.72 -7.15
N ASP A 62 9.88 0.10 -7.71
CA ASP A 62 11.08 -0.32 -6.98
C ASP A 62 11.81 0.87 -6.35
N GLU A 63 12.07 1.93 -7.13
CA GLU A 63 12.73 3.16 -6.65
C GLU A 63 11.92 3.81 -5.50
N ILE A 64 10.59 3.86 -5.65
CA ILE A 64 9.72 4.41 -4.60
C ILE A 64 9.77 3.52 -3.36
N LEU A 65 9.75 2.20 -3.52
CA LEU A 65 9.76 1.27 -2.41
C LEU A 65 11.05 1.34 -1.60
N GLU A 66 12.21 1.46 -2.25
CA GLU A 66 13.49 1.69 -1.57
C GLU A 66 13.42 2.90 -0.63
N SER A 67 12.80 4.00 -1.08
CA SER A 67 12.61 5.21 -0.26
C SER A 67 11.59 5.05 0.88
N VAL A 68 10.67 4.09 0.79
CA VAL A 68 9.67 3.81 1.83
C VAL A 68 10.27 2.97 2.94
N MET A 69 11.24 2.10 2.62
CA MET A 69 11.90 1.25 3.60
C MET A 69 12.81 2.03 4.56
N GLU A 70 13.16 3.28 4.23
CA GLU A 70 13.80 4.24 5.14
C GLU A 70 12.77 4.89 6.07
N LEU A 71 12.25 4.12 7.02
CA LEU A 71 11.14 4.55 7.89
C LEU A 71 11.56 5.65 8.89
N PRO A 72 10.78 6.75 9.01
CA PRO A 72 10.93 7.69 10.10
C PRO A 72 10.66 7.04 11.47
N ASP A 73 11.43 7.44 12.49
CA ASP A 73 11.34 6.85 13.84
C ASP A 73 9.96 7.01 14.51
N ASN A 74 9.20 8.06 14.15
CA ASN A 74 8.00 8.51 14.86
C ASN A 74 6.70 8.42 14.03
N LEU A 75 6.56 7.40 13.19
CA LEU A 75 5.31 7.15 12.47
C LEU A 75 4.18 6.75 13.44
N SER A 76 2.96 7.19 13.12
CA SER A 76 1.73 6.75 13.80
C SER A 76 1.46 5.26 13.56
N LEU A 77 0.46 4.71 14.27
CA LEU A 77 0.01 3.33 14.08
C LEU A 77 -1.18 3.20 13.12
N ASP A 78 -1.62 4.27 12.48
CA ASP A 78 -2.81 4.22 11.61
C ASP A 78 -2.56 3.49 10.29
N LEU A 79 -3.66 3.12 9.62
CA LEU A 79 -3.63 2.47 8.31
C LEU A 79 -3.33 3.43 7.15
N ALA A 80 -3.54 4.73 7.35
CA ALA A 80 -3.46 5.71 6.27
C ALA A 80 -2.01 6.06 5.94
N ASP A 81 -1.29 6.60 6.93
CA ASP A 81 0.07 7.10 6.78
C ASP A 81 1.06 6.47 7.79
N GLY A 82 0.54 5.63 8.70
CA GLY A 82 1.30 4.99 9.76
C GLY A 82 1.86 3.59 9.44
N LEU A 83 2.45 2.99 10.47
CA LEU A 83 3.10 1.67 10.41
C LEU A 83 2.16 0.54 9.98
N CYS A 84 0.88 0.59 10.35
CA CYS A 84 -0.09 -0.41 9.93
C CYS A 84 -0.36 -0.34 8.42
N GLY A 85 -0.43 0.87 7.86
CA GLY A 85 -0.56 1.08 6.41
C GLY A 85 0.65 0.53 5.66
N ILE A 86 1.85 0.83 6.17
CA ILE A 86 3.10 0.33 5.60
C ILE A 86 3.17 -1.19 5.66
N GLY A 87 2.94 -1.77 6.83
CA GLY A 87 2.93 -3.21 7.00
C GLY A 87 1.90 -3.91 6.10
N TRP A 88 0.71 -3.32 5.96
CA TRP A 88 -0.33 -3.84 5.07
C TRP A 88 0.13 -3.79 3.60
N GLY A 89 0.71 -2.67 3.17
CA GLY A 89 1.18 -2.50 1.79
C GLY A 89 2.32 -3.46 1.43
N ILE A 90 3.32 -3.64 2.30
CA ILE A 90 4.39 -4.63 2.09
C ILE A 90 3.83 -6.06 2.05
N THR A 91 2.90 -6.39 2.95
CA THR A 91 2.22 -7.69 2.95
C THR A 91 1.46 -7.91 1.64
N TYR A 92 0.77 -6.87 1.15
CA TYR A 92 0.08 -6.91 -0.14
C TYR A 92 1.05 -7.18 -1.28
N LEU A 93 2.13 -6.40 -1.39
CA LEU A 93 3.12 -6.52 -2.45
C LEU A 93 3.76 -7.91 -2.48
N HIS A 94 4.14 -8.44 -1.32
CA HIS A 94 4.73 -9.77 -1.20
C HIS A 94 3.74 -10.87 -1.63
N ARG A 95 2.51 -10.86 -1.11
CA ARG A 95 1.49 -11.86 -1.46
C ARG A 95 1.10 -11.81 -2.94
N ARG A 96 1.24 -10.63 -3.55
CA ARG A 96 1.04 -10.42 -4.98
C ARG A 96 2.28 -10.76 -5.80
N GLU A 97 3.38 -11.21 -5.20
CA GLU A 97 4.62 -11.58 -5.86
C GLU A 97 5.27 -10.40 -6.62
N PHE A 98 5.11 -9.18 -6.11
CA PHE A 98 5.86 -8.01 -6.62
C PHE A 98 7.23 -7.88 -5.97
N ILE A 99 7.37 -8.33 -4.73
CA ILE A 99 8.60 -8.25 -3.96
C ILE A 99 8.98 -9.62 -3.41
N VAL A 100 10.27 -9.84 -3.21
CA VAL A 100 10.85 -11.10 -2.71
C VAL A 100 11.46 -10.87 -1.33
N GLY A 101 11.32 -11.86 -0.45
CA GLY A 101 11.85 -11.82 0.91
C GLY A 101 11.01 -12.68 1.84
N THR A 102 11.34 -12.70 3.13
CA THR A 102 10.43 -13.21 4.14
C THR A 102 9.72 -12.03 4.76
N LEU A 103 8.39 -12.13 4.94
CA LEU A 103 7.68 -11.08 5.61
C LEU A 103 8.08 -10.97 7.09
N GLU A 104 8.61 -12.06 7.68
CA GLU A 104 9.08 -12.10 9.07
C GLU A 104 10.24 -11.13 9.26
N ASP A 105 11.20 -11.14 8.33
CA ASP A 105 12.34 -10.23 8.38
C ASP A 105 11.94 -8.81 7.97
N MET A 106 11.15 -8.67 6.90
CA MET A 106 10.75 -7.36 6.36
C MET A 106 9.90 -6.53 7.32
N LEU A 107 9.11 -7.18 8.18
CA LEU A 107 8.12 -6.51 9.04
C LEU A 107 8.41 -6.65 10.54
N ALA A 108 9.54 -7.23 10.93
CA ALA A 108 9.90 -7.49 12.32
C ALA A 108 9.81 -6.25 13.21
N GLU A 109 10.28 -5.09 12.72
CA GLU A 109 10.26 -3.85 13.48
C GLU A 109 8.83 -3.32 13.68
N ILE A 110 8.02 -3.36 12.63
CA ILE A 110 6.61 -2.93 12.66
C ILE A 110 5.82 -3.84 13.61
N ASP A 111 5.98 -5.15 13.47
CA ASP A 111 5.34 -6.15 14.33
C ASP A 111 5.71 -5.92 15.80
N SER A 112 7.00 -5.69 16.08
CA SER A 112 7.47 -5.40 17.44
C SER A 112 6.86 -4.13 18.00
N LYS A 113 6.82 -3.03 17.24
CA LYS A 113 6.23 -1.75 17.69
C LYS A 113 4.74 -1.89 18.01
N ILE A 114 3.99 -2.65 17.22
CA ILE A 114 2.55 -2.85 17.47
C ILE A 114 2.32 -3.72 18.71
N LEU A 115 3.05 -4.84 18.81
CA LEU A 115 2.89 -5.78 19.93
C LEU A 115 3.34 -5.18 21.27
N LEU A 116 4.40 -4.37 21.30
CA LEU A 116 4.90 -3.72 22.52
C LEU A 116 3.94 -2.66 23.08
N ASN A 117 3.27 -1.91 22.19
CA ASN A 117 2.33 -0.87 22.62
C ASN A 117 1.00 -1.45 23.12
N ASN A 118 0.71 -2.73 22.84
CA ASN A 118 -0.54 -3.40 23.20
C ASN A 118 -1.80 -2.67 22.67
N VAL A 119 -1.62 -1.88 21.59
CA VAL A 119 -2.67 -1.11 20.93
C VAL A 119 -3.18 -1.94 19.75
N PHE A 120 -4.27 -2.67 19.98
CA PHE A 120 -4.99 -3.42 18.94
C PHE A 120 -6.27 -2.68 18.58
N ASP A 121 -6.11 -1.51 17.95
CA ASP A 121 -7.25 -0.89 17.31
C ASP A 121 -7.56 -1.58 15.97
N ALA A 122 -8.57 -1.08 15.28
CA ALA A 122 -9.03 -1.70 14.03
C ALA A 122 -7.96 -1.69 12.93
N ASP A 123 -7.07 -0.71 12.90
CA ASP A 123 -6.07 -0.55 11.85
C ASP A 123 -4.95 -1.59 12.05
N CYS A 124 -4.51 -1.77 13.30
CA CYS A 124 -3.63 -2.87 13.69
C CYS A 124 -4.26 -4.24 13.39
N GLU A 125 -5.55 -4.44 13.69
CA GLU A 125 -6.25 -5.70 13.37
C GLU A 125 -6.28 -6.00 11.86
N ILE A 126 -6.48 -4.97 11.03
CA ILE A 126 -6.48 -5.09 9.56
C ILE A 126 -5.10 -5.51 9.07
N TYR A 127 -4.05 -4.82 9.53
CA TYR A 127 -2.68 -5.16 9.19
C TYR A 127 -2.31 -6.59 9.63
N LEU A 128 -2.44 -6.88 10.93
CA LEU A 128 -2.02 -8.16 11.51
C LEU A 128 -2.80 -9.35 10.93
N GLY A 129 -4.04 -9.12 10.51
CA GLY A 129 -4.81 -10.15 9.83
C GLY A 129 -4.52 -10.31 8.36
N ALA A 130 -4.12 -9.24 7.65
CA ALA A 130 -3.52 -9.39 6.32
C ALA A 130 -2.20 -10.17 6.41
N ARG A 131 -1.43 -9.92 7.47
CA ARG A 131 -0.16 -10.59 7.79
C ARG A 131 -0.31 -12.06 8.17
N GLY A 132 -1.50 -12.49 8.58
CA GLY A 132 -1.80 -13.84 9.02
C GLY A 132 -1.42 -14.16 10.47
N ILE A 133 -1.07 -13.15 11.26
CA ILE A 133 -0.64 -13.29 12.66
C ILE A 133 -1.86 -13.22 13.61
N TYR A 134 -2.89 -12.46 13.25
CA TYR A 134 -4.07 -12.26 14.10
C TYR A 134 -5.38 -12.39 13.33
N PRO A 135 -6.45 -12.99 13.89
CA PRO A 135 -7.73 -13.06 13.20
C PRO A 135 -8.39 -11.68 13.04
N ILE A 136 -8.84 -11.34 11.82
CA ILE A 136 -9.60 -10.11 11.59
C ILE A 136 -11.01 -10.26 12.13
N SER A 137 -11.41 -9.36 13.05
CA SER A 137 -12.77 -9.30 13.57
C SER A 137 -13.80 -8.96 12.49
N VAL A 138 -15.06 -9.38 12.65
CA VAL A 138 -16.15 -9.02 11.70
C VAL A 138 -16.30 -7.50 11.59
N ARG A 139 -16.08 -6.77 12.71
CA ARG A 139 -16.12 -5.32 12.75
C ARG A 139 -15.05 -4.69 11.85
N SER A 140 -13.83 -5.22 11.90
CA SER A 140 -12.70 -4.72 11.09
C SER A 140 -12.84 -5.11 9.62
N LYS A 141 -13.35 -6.33 9.32
CA LYS A 141 -13.71 -6.73 7.95
C LYS A 141 -14.74 -5.80 7.30
N ASN A 142 -15.71 -5.33 8.08
CA ASN A 142 -16.73 -4.40 7.60
C ASN A 142 -16.23 -2.95 7.47
N ARG A 143 -15.07 -2.61 8.05
CA ARG A 143 -14.46 -1.28 7.90
C ARG A 143 -13.68 -1.17 6.59
N TYR A 144 -12.80 -2.13 6.32
CA TYR A 144 -11.96 -2.13 5.13
C TYR A 144 -11.69 -3.56 4.66
N GLY A 145 -12.30 -3.95 3.55
CA GLY A 145 -11.79 -5.05 2.74
C GLY A 145 -10.55 -4.61 1.96
N GLU A 146 -9.72 -5.56 1.53
CA GLU A 146 -8.56 -5.29 0.65
C GLU A 146 -8.95 -4.45 -0.57
N ASN A 147 -10.10 -4.76 -1.15
CA ASN A 147 -10.72 -4.06 -2.25
C ASN A 147 -11.07 -2.59 -1.94
N ASP A 148 -11.52 -2.32 -0.71
CA ASP A 148 -11.81 -0.96 -0.24
C ASP A 148 -10.51 -0.17 -0.05
N ILE A 149 -9.46 -0.82 0.46
CA ILE A 149 -8.13 -0.24 0.62
C ILE A 149 -7.54 0.13 -0.75
N LEU A 150 -7.62 -0.77 -1.74
CA LEU A 150 -7.14 -0.51 -3.10
C LEU A 150 -7.88 0.64 -3.78
N LYS A 151 -9.21 0.73 -3.61
CA LYS A 151 -10.00 1.88 -4.10
C LYS A 151 -9.61 3.17 -3.42
N LEU A 152 -9.28 3.14 -2.13
CA LEU A 152 -8.84 4.32 -1.40
C LEU A 152 -7.42 4.75 -1.80
N ILE A 153 -6.50 3.80 -2.04
CA ILE A 153 -5.19 4.05 -2.64
C ILE A 153 -5.35 4.72 -4.00
N TRP A 154 -6.18 4.18 -4.89
CA TRP A 154 -6.46 4.80 -6.19
C TRP A 154 -7.00 6.23 -6.04
N LYS A 155 -7.99 6.42 -5.17
CA LYS A 155 -8.64 7.71 -4.96
C LYS A 155 -7.65 8.77 -4.47
N THR A 156 -6.83 8.41 -3.48
CA THR A 156 -5.86 9.33 -2.86
C THR A 156 -4.61 9.53 -3.71
N GLY A 157 -4.19 8.51 -4.47
CA GLY A 157 -3.05 8.61 -5.37
C GLY A 157 -3.37 9.41 -6.64
N LEU A 158 -4.41 9.01 -7.36
CA LEU A 158 -4.66 9.44 -8.74
C LEU A 158 -5.97 10.17 -8.97
N ASN A 159 -6.93 10.16 -8.04
CA ASN A 159 -8.28 10.68 -8.29
C ASN A 159 -8.75 11.68 -7.22
N GLU A 160 -8.01 12.78 -7.06
CA GLU A 160 -8.40 13.95 -6.26
C GLU A 160 -9.52 14.81 -6.92
N PHE A 161 -10.12 14.35 -8.02
CA PHE A 161 -11.22 15.03 -8.73
C PHE A 161 -12.51 14.20 -8.72
#